data_AF-A0A941L0V0-F1
#
_entry.id   AF-A0A941L0V0-F1
#
_cell.length_a   1.000
_cell.length_b   1.000
_cell.length_c   1.000
_cell.angle_alpha   90.00
_cell.angle_beta   90.00
_cell.angle_gamma   90.00
#
_symmetry.space_group_name_H-M   'P 1'
#
loop_
_entity.id
_entity.type
_entity.pdbx_description
1 polymer ?
#
loop_
_entity_poly.entity_id
_entity_poly.type
_entity_poly.pdbx_seq_one_letter_code
_entity_poly.pdbx_strand_id
1 'polypeptide(L)'
;MVMLIRRVWWVVFLAATLSACANVSRFEKDVLVAHGEPLNDASEPLYYLIFIDGKRTIDPRILSVYLKLRPDAPPLRLSEIRPDIVAAYLPVFIPPSNWPEQWKTKTKENDVYSGGGFHIVFKNGNLLSVGMCSHCAGGREHPMVGVPDEHAFYSLPLTEQQLIEVFGKPDRLYKVTEVKY
;
A
#
# COMPACT_ATOMS: atom_id res chain seq x y z
N MET A 1 -36.45 -0.74 36.77
CA MET A 1 -36.30 -1.40 35.46
C MET A 1 -36.03 -0.44 34.30
N VAL A 2 -36.71 0.72 34.23
CA VAL A 2 -36.55 1.73 33.15
C VAL A 2 -35.13 2.33 33.06
N MET A 3 -34.44 2.50 34.19
CA MET A 3 -33.06 3.04 34.24
C MET A 3 -32.00 2.09 33.62
N LEU A 4 -32.23 0.77 33.67
CA LEU A 4 -31.29 -0.23 33.14
C LEU A 4 -31.33 -0.25 31.60
N ILE A 5 -32.53 -0.20 31.03
CA ILE A 5 -32.77 -0.14 29.59
C ILE A 5 -32.12 1.11 29.00
N ARG A 6 -32.30 2.27 29.63
CA ARG A 6 -31.73 3.53 29.14
C ARG A 6 -30.20 3.50 29.07
N ARG A 7 -29.52 2.87 30.03
CA ARG A 7 -28.05 2.70 30.01
C ARG A 7 -27.56 1.77 28.90
N VAL A 8 -28.29 0.70 28.61
CA VAL A 8 -27.95 -0.23 27.50
C VAL A 8 -28.02 0.49 26.15
N TRP A 9 -29.04 1.31 25.92
CA TRP A 9 -29.16 2.09 24.69
C TRP A 9 -28.02 3.10 24.51
N TRP A 10 -27.58 3.78 25.57
CA TRP A 10 -26.42 4.67 25.51
C TRP A 10 -25.12 3.93 25.21
N VAL A 11 -24.93 2.73 25.77
CA VAL A 11 -23.74 1.91 25.49
C VAL A 11 -23.75 1.40 24.05
N VAL A 12 -24.90 0.97 23.53
CA VAL A 12 -25.04 0.55 22.11
C VAL A 12 -24.80 1.73 21.16
N PHE A 13 -25.33 2.91 21.47
CA PHE A 13 -25.13 4.11 20.66
C PHE A 13 -23.67 4.57 20.69
N LEU A 14 -23.03 4.60 21.87
CA LEU A 14 -21.60 4.92 22.00
C LEU A 14 -20.72 3.90 21.27
N ALA A 15 -21.01 2.61 21.40
CA ALA A 15 -20.29 1.55 20.69
C ALA A 15 -20.45 1.68 19.16
N ALA A 16 -21.65 1.98 18.68
CA ALA A 16 -21.93 2.23 17.26
C ALA A 16 -21.19 3.47 16.72
N THR A 17 -21.14 4.56 17.50
CA THR A 17 -20.39 5.77 17.12
C THR A 17 -18.87 5.57 17.14
N LEU A 18 -18.35 4.73 18.05
CA LEU A 18 -16.92 4.41 18.14
C LEU A 18 -16.47 3.46 17.02
N SER A 19 -17.32 2.53 16.59
CA SER A 19 -17.03 1.66 15.43
C SER A 19 -17.06 2.38 14.09
N ALA A 20 -17.79 3.50 13.99
CA ALA A 20 -17.89 4.30 12.76
C ALA A 20 -16.61 5.10 12.43
N CYS A 21 -15.63 5.14 13.34
CA CYS A 21 -14.38 5.87 13.17
C CYS A 21 -13.21 5.00 12.70
N ALA A 22 -13.34 3.67 12.66
CA ALA A 22 -12.27 2.74 12.28
C ALA A 22 -12.60 2.02 10.96
N ASN A 23 -12.57 2.75 9.85
CA ASN A 23 -13.05 2.23 8.55
C ASN A 23 -11.95 1.53 7.73
N VAL A 24 -10.68 1.67 8.13
CA VAL A 24 -9.55 1.17 7.35
C VAL A 24 -9.04 -0.14 7.93
N SER A 25 -9.06 -1.19 7.11
CA SER A 25 -8.36 -2.45 7.36
C SER A 25 -6.87 -2.26 7.13
N ARG A 26 -6.05 -2.72 8.08
CA ARG A 26 -4.59 -2.71 8.00
C ARG A 26 -4.08 -4.14 8.04
N PHE A 27 -3.43 -4.52 6.96
CA PHE A 27 -2.76 -5.81 6.78
C PHE A 27 -1.26 -5.58 6.97
N GLU A 28 -0.64 -6.27 7.91
CA GLU A 28 0.80 -6.21 8.15
C GLU A 28 1.42 -7.59 7.91
N LYS A 29 2.48 -7.61 7.10
CA LYS A 29 3.31 -8.78 6.86
C LYS A 29 4.77 -8.36 6.80
N ASP A 30 5.52 -8.64 7.87
CA ASP A 30 6.93 -8.23 7.99
C ASP A 30 7.14 -6.73 7.68
N VAL A 31 7.78 -6.41 6.54
CA VAL A 31 8.05 -5.06 6.07
C VAL A 31 6.93 -4.44 5.24
N LEU A 32 5.89 -5.22 4.94
CA LEU A 32 4.73 -4.82 4.14
C LEU A 32 3.58 -4.36 5.03
N VAL A 33 3.00 -3.23 4.66
CA VAL A 33 1.75 -2.71 5.21
C VAL A 33 0.80 -2.42 4.06
N ALA A 34 -0.42 -2.93 4.13
CA ALA A 34 -1.48 -2.57 3.19
C ALA A 34 -2.70 -2.01 3.92
N HIS A 35 -3.35 -1.04 3.30
CA HIS A 35 -4.56 -0.39 3.79
C HIS A 35 -5.71 -0.61 2.83
N GLY A 36 -6.85 -1.01 3.36
CA GLY A 36 -8.05 -1.28 2.60
C GLY A 36 -9.31 -0.74 3.25
N GLU A 37 -10.26 -0.36 2.41
CA GLU A 37 -11.55 0.21 2.83
C GLU A 37 -12.67 -0.52 2.09
N PRO A 38 -13.93 -0.47 2.59
CA PRO A 38 -15.08 -0.92 1.83
C PRO A 38 -15.31 0.05 0.67
N LEU A 39 -14.80 -0.27 -0.52
CA LEU A 39 -14.92 0.55 -1.73
C LEU A 39 -16.12 0.09 -2.56
N ASN A 40 -16.94 1.04 -3.06
CA ASN A 40 -18.08 0.79 -3.96
C ASN A 40 -19.04 -0.31 -3.45
N ASP A 41 -19.43 -0.27 -2.18
CA ASP A 41 -20.32 -1.24 -1.54
C ASP A 41 -19.80 -2.70 -1.53
N ALA A 42 -18.49 -2.89 -1.70
CA ALA A 42 -17.87 -4.21 -1.60
C ALA A 42 -18.15 -4.85 -0.22
N SER A 43 -18.45 -6.15 -0.24
CA SER A 43 -18.71 -6.95 0.96
C SER A 43 -17.46 -7.17 1.83
N GLU A 44 -16.28 -6.89 1.28
CA GLU A 44 -14.99 -6.99 1.96
C GLU A 44 -14.12 -5.75 1.70
N PRO A 45 -13.15 -5.45 2.57
CA PRO A 45 -12.20 -4.37 2.32
C PRO A 45 -11.37 -4.63 1.06
N LEU A 46 -11.27 -3.61 0.21
CA LEU A 46 -10.37 -3.61 -0.94
C LEU A 46 -9.13 -2.78 -0.60
N TYR A 47 -7.97 -3.42 -0.65
CA TYR A 47 -6.67 -2.85 -0.31
C TYR A 47 -6.13 -2.01 -1.46
N TYR A 48 -6.23 -0.69 -1.31
CA TYR A 48 -5.92 0.30 -2.34
C TYR A 48 -4.55 0.94 -2.17
N LEU A 49 -3.90 0.75 -1.02
CA LEU A 49 -2.55 1.24 -0.72
C LEU A 49 -1.71 0.10 -0.15
N ILE A 50 -0.52 -0.09 -0.70
CA ILE A 50 0.46 -1.06 -0.22
C ILE A 50 1.81 -0.36 -0.13
N PHE A 51 2.50 -0.54 0.99
CA PHE A 51 3.83 -0.01 1.24
C PHE A 51 4.76 -1.12 1.69
N ILE A 52 5.96 -1.17 1.11
CA ILE A 52 7.01 -2.14 1.44
C ILE A 52 8.25 -1.35 1.85
N ASP A 53 8.72 -1.56 3.08
CA ASP A 53 9.99 -1.00 3.57
C ASP A 53 11.17 -1.83 3.09
N GLY A 54 12.01 -1.25 2.22
CA GLY A 54 13.19 -1.92 1.67
C GLY A 54 14.41 -1.93 2.59
N LYS A 55 14.37 -1.23 3.74
CA LYS A 55 15.54 -1.10 4.65
C LYS A 55 15.70 -2.24 5.64
N ARG A 56 14.65 -3.02 5.87
CA ARG A 56 14.61 -4.08 6.90
C ARG A 56 14.74 -5.45 6.25
N THR A 57 15.16 -6.46 7.01
CA THR A 57 15.31 -7.84 6.54
C THR A 57 14.01 -8.33 5.90
N ILE A 58 14.06 -8.79 4.64
CA ILE A 58 12.88 -8.99 3.80
C ILE A 58 12.55 -10.48 3.71
N ASP A 59 11.30 -10.83 4.00
CA ASP A 59 10.69 -12.13 3.68
C ASP A 59 11.01 -12.57 2.23
N PRO A 60 11.60 -13.76 2.00
CA PRO A 60 11.93 -14.26 0.66
C PRO A 60 10.75 -14.24 -0.33
N ARG A 61 9.52 -14.42 0.17
CA ARG A 61 8.31 -14.34 -0.64
C ARG A 61 8.09 -12.93 -1.17
N ILE A 62 8.21 -11.92 -0.31
CA ILE A 62 8.07 -10.50 -0.69
C ILE A 62 9.12 -10.12 -1.74
N LEU A 63 10.37 -10.54 -1.56
CA LEU A 63 11.46 -10.31 -2.53
C LEU A 63 11.22 -10.93 -3.92
N SER A 64 10.40 -11.98 -3.97
CA SER A 64 10.13 -12.73 -5.18
C SER A 64 8.87 -12.26 -5.91
N VAL A 65 8.12 -11.30 -5.34
CA VAL A 65 6.93 -10.70 -5.97
C VAL A 65 7.33 -9.96 -7.23
N TYR A 66 6.52 -10.09 -8.28
CA TYR A 66 6.70 -9.34 -9.51
C TYR A 66 5.95 -8.00 -9.46
N LEU A 67 6.59 -6.93 -9.92
CA LEU A 67 5.95 -5.66 -10.21
C LEU A 67 5.86 -5.46 -11.71
N LYS A 68 4.72 -4.99 -12.20
CA LYS A 68 4.56 -4.57 -13.60
C LYS A 68 4.42 -3.05 -13.65
N LEU A 69 5.54 -2.36 -13.87
CA LEU A 69 5.63 -0.90 -13.76
C LEU A 69 4.82 -0.15 -14.84
N ARG A 70 4.53 -0.81 -15.96
CA ARG A 70 3.56 -0.40 -16.98
C ARG A 70 2.84 -1.61 -17.56
N PRO A 71 1.64 -1.46 -18.16
CA PRO A 71 0.92 -2.59 -18.77
C PRO A 71 1.71 -3.36 -19.83
N ASP A 72 2.62 -2.69 -20.55
CA ASP A 72 3.48 -3.23 -21.61
C ASP A 72 4.89 -3.63 -21.13
N ALA A 73 5.27 -3.26 -19.90
CA ALA A 73 6.60 -3.53 -19.37
C ALA A 73 6.75 -5.03 -19.02
N PRO A 74 7.97 -5.60 -19.18
CA PRO A 74 8.27 -6.90 -18.62
C PRO A 74 8.10 -6.86 -17.09
N PRO A 75 7.62 -7.96 -16.47
CA PRO A 75 7.53 -8.04 -15.02
C PRO A 75 8.93 -8.06 -14.40
N LEU A 76 9.11 -7.33 -13.30
CA LEU A 76 10.37 -7.21 -12.57
C LEU A 76 10.20 -7.79 -11.17
N ARG A 77 11.09 -8.66 -10.72
CA ARG A 77 11.05 -9.10 -9.33
C ARG A 77 11.44 -7.94 -8.42
N LEU A 78 10.82 -7.84 -7.26
CA LEU A 78 11.14 -6.81 -6.28
C LEU A 78 12.64 -6.81 -5.91
N SER A 79 13.25 -7.99 -5.79
CA SER A 79 14.69 -8.18 -5.55
C SER A 79 15.61 -7.71 -6.68
N GLU A 80 15.10 -7.56 -7.90
CA GLU A 80 15.86 -7.17 -9.10
C GLU A 80 15.71 -5.69 -9.43
N ILE A 81 14.88 -4.96 -8.66
CA ILE A 81 14.61 -3.55 -8.91
C ILE A 81 15.85 -2.70 -8.62
N ARG A 82 16.22 -1.88 -9.60
CA ARG A 82 17.32 -0.92 -9.54
C ARG A 82 16.93 0.41 -10.18
N PRO A 83 17.59 1.53 -9.82
CA PRO A 83 17.26 2.84 -10.39
C PRO A 83 17.35 2.88 -11.92
N ASP A 84 18.39 2.26 -12.50
CA ASP A 84 18.61 2.23 -13.95
C ASP A 84 17.49 1.51 -14.71
N ILE A 85 16.93 0.45 -14.12
CA ILE A 85 15.83 -0.32 -14.69
C ILE A 85 14.52 0.46 -14.54
N VAL A 86 14.24 1.00 -13.35
CA VAL A 86 12.99 1.72 -13.06
C VAL A 86 12.88 2.99 -13.91
N ALA A 87 13.98 3.71 -14.13
CA ALA A 87 14.03 4.93 -14.92
C ALA A 87 13.55 4.75 -16.38
N ALA A 88 13.61 3.52 -16.92
CA ALA A 88 13.11 3.22 -18.26
C ALA A 88 11.57 3.17 -18.34
N TYR A 89 10.90 2.99 -17.20
CA TYR A 89 9.45 2.75 -17.13
C TYR A 89 8.69 3.85 -16.38
N LEU A 90 9.30 4.45 -15.35
CA LEU A 90 8.68 5.46 -14.50
C LEU A 90 9.44 6.79 -14.61
N PRO A 91 8.74 7.93 -14.63
CA PRO A 91 9.39 9.23 -14.61
C PRO A 91 9.98 9.51 -13.23
N VAL A 92 11.01 10.36 -13.20
CA VAL A 92 11.56 10.90 -11.96
C VAL A 92 10.46 11.70 -11.23
N PHE A 93 10.31 11.46 -9.94
CA PHE A 93 9.34 12.15 -9.12
C PHE A 93 9.74 13.61 -8.91
N ILE A 94 8.79 14.52 -9.14
CA ILE A 94 8.96 15.94 -8.91
C ILE A 94 8.11 16.31 -7.68
N PRO A 95 8.74 16.72 -6.56
CA PRO A 95 8.00 17.06 -5.36
C PRO A 95 7.09 18.28 -5.59
N PRO A 96 5.86 18.30 -5.06
CA PRO A 96 4.97 19.45 -5.14
C PRO A 96 5.61 20.75 -4.63
N SER A 97 5.30 21.87 -5.29
CA SER A 97 5.87 23.18 -4.95
C SER A 97 5.51 23.65 -3.54
N ASN A 98 4.37 23.20 -3.02
CA ASN A 98 3.85 23.52 -1.68
C ASN A 98 4.40 22.62 -0.56
N TRP A 99 5.23 21.61 -0.87
CA TRP A 99 5.84 20.78 0.18
C TRP A 99 6.81 21.57 1.06
N PRO A 100 6.95 21.21 2.35
CA PRO A 100 8.00 21.75 3.20
C PRO A 100 9.38 21.55 2.59
N GLU A 101 10.26 22.56 2.66
CA GLU A 101 11.61 22.50 2.07
C GLU A 101 12.43 21.30 2.57
N GLN A 102 12.31 20.97 3.85
CA GLN A 102 12.94 19.78 4.44
C GLN A 102 12.59 18.47 3.72
N TRP A 103 11.38 18.36 3.17
CA TRP A 103 10.95 17.16 2.43
C TRP A 103 11.46 17.20 0.99
N LYS A 104 11.42 18.37 0.34
CA LYS A 104 12.03 18.56 -0.98
C LYS A 104 13.52 18.22 -0.99
N THR A 105 14.26 18.64 0.05
CA THR A 105 15.69 18.33 0.17
C THR A 105 15.91 16.83 0.33
N LYS A 106 15.12 16.14 1.17
CA LYS A 106 15.20 14.67 1.29
C LYS A 106 14.91 13.95 -0.03
N THR A 107 13.97 14.46 -0.84
CA THR A 107 13.70 13.90 -2.16
C THR A 107 14.87 14.11 -3.11
N LYS A 108 15.61 15.21 -3.01
CA LYS A 108 16.81 15.46 -3.84
C LYS A 108 18.00 14.55 -3.48
N GLU A 109 18.06 14.04 -2.25
CA GLU A 109 19.10 13.12 -1.79
C GLU A 109 18.87 11.66 -2.23
N ASN A 110 17.69 11.34 -2.75
CA ASN A 110 17.26 10.00 -3.11
C ASN A 110 16.89 9.95 -4.59
N ASP A 111 17.08 8.80 -5.23
CA ASP A 111 16.52 8.57 -6.56
C ASP A 111 15.06 8.15 -6.38
N VAL A 112 14.13 9.02 -6.76
CA VAL A 112 12.69 8.79 -6.58
C VAL A 112 12.00 8.75 -7.93
N TYR A 113 11.21 7.70 -8.16
CA TYR A 113 10.43 7.50 -9.39
C TYR A 113 8.96 7.31 -9.04
N SER A 114 8.06 7.96 -9.77
CA SER A 114 6.63 7.87 -9.49
C SER A 114 5.77 7.97 -10.74
N GLY A 115 4.79 7.08 -10.86
CA GLY A 115 3.84 7.06 -11.97
C GLY A 115 3.07 5.73 -12.02
N GLY A 116 1.89 5.72 -12.64
CA GLY A 116 1.09 4.49 -12.79
C GLY A 116 0.68 3.87 -11.45
N GLY A 117 0.52 4.68 -10.40
CA GLY A 117 0.25 4.23 -9.04
C GLY A 117 1.47 3.74 -8.25
N PHE A 118 2.68 3.79 -8.80
CA PHE A 118 3.92 3.46 -8.09
C PHE A 118 4.62 4.70 -7.51
N HIS A 119 5.29 4.51 -6.37
CA HIS A 119 6.25 5.45 -5.80
C HIS A 119 7.43 4.66 -5.24
N ILE A 120 8.58 4.70 -5.93
CA ILE A 120 9.76 3.88 -5.63
C ILE A 120 10.91 4.80 -5.26
N VAL A 121 11.56 4.51 -4.12
CA VAL A 121 12.63 5.33 -3.55
C VAL A 121 13.90 4.50 -3.43
N PHE A 122 15.01 5.03 -3.90
CA PHE A 122 16.34 4.46 -3.71
C PHE A 122 17.30 5.46 -3.05
N LYS A 123 18.35 4.92 -2.42
CA LYS A 123 19.48 5.71 -1.93
C LYS A 123 20.78 4.98 -2.19
N ASN A 124 21.68 5.63 -2.93
CA ASN A 124 22.96 5.05 -3.35
C ASN A 124 22.77 3.68 -4.03
N GLY A 125 21.75 3.55 -4.91
CA GLY A 125 21.42 2.30 -5.60
C GLY A 125 20.62 1.28 -4.79
N ASN A 126 20.48 1.43 -3.47
CA ASN A 126 19.73 0.50 -2.64
C ASN A 126 18.25 0.90 -2.56
N LEU A 127 17.36 -0.09 -2.70
CA LEU A 127 15.91 0.11 -2.56
C LEU A 127 15.58 0.51 -1.12
N LEU A 128 14.95 1.68 -0.94
CA LEU A 128 14.47 2.15 0.36
C LEU A 128 13.00 1.81 0.59
N SER A 129 12.16 1.94 -0.43
CA SER A 129 10.74 1.63 -0.31
C SER A 129 10.05 1.49 -1.66
N VAL A 130 8.99 0.69 -1.69
CA VAL A 130 8.01 0.65 -2.79
C VAL A 130 6.63 0.95 -2.22
N GLY A 131 6.00 2.00 -2.74
CA GLY A 131 4.59 2.31 -2.54
C GLY A 131 3.78 2.00 -3.79
N MET A 132 2.59 1.45 -3.60
CA MET A 132 1.60 1.17 -4.65
C MET A 132 0.25 1.71 -4.19
N CYS A 133 -0.40 2.50 -5.02
CA CYS A 133 -1.65 3.16 -4.68
C CYS A 133 -2.60 3.21 -5.88
N SER A 134 -3.82 2.69 -5.72
CA SER A 134 -4.88 2.82 -6.73
C SER A 134 -5.75 4.06 -6.53
N HIS A 135 -5.79 4.62 -5.31
CA HIS A 135 -6.59 5.79 -4.96
C HIS A 135 -5.74 6.80 -4.18
N CYS A 136 -4.98 7.62 -4.90
CA CYS A 136 -4.12 8.66 -4.34
C CYS A 136 -4.47 10.04 -4.91
N ALA A 137 -3.86 11.11 -4.36
CA ALA A 137 -4.18 12.49 -4.70
C ALA A 137 -4.09 12.86 -6.19
N GLY A 138 -3.39 12.06 -7.00
CA GLY A 138 -3.28 12.22 -8.47
C GLY A 138 -4.44 11.61 -9.28
N GLY A 139 -5.37 10.89 -8.64
CA GLY A 139 -6.49 10.22 -9.30
C GLY A 139 -6.53 8.72 -9.05
N ARG A 140 -7.24 8.01 -9.93
CA ARG A 140 -7.31 6.55 -9.91
C ARG A 140 -6.20 5.97 -10.77
N GLU A 141 -5.45 5.05 -10.18
CA GLU A 141 -4.35 4.35 -10.81
C GLU A 141 -4.54 2.84 -10.64
N HIS A 142 -3.80 2.05 -11.42
CA HIS A 142 -3.96 0.61 -11.49
C HIS A 142 -2.61 -0.13 -11.44
N PRO A 143 -1.81 0.06 -10.37
CA PRO A 143 -0.53 -0.62 -10.25
C PRO A 143 -0.76 -2.13 -10.15
N MET A 144 0.10 -2.90 -10.82
CA MET A 144 -0.04 -4.35 -10.94
C MET A 144 1.07 -5.10 -10.20
N VAL A 145 0.68 -6.11 -9.43
CA VAL A 145 1.56 -7.03 -8.70
C VAL A 145 1.31 -8.46 -9.14
N GLY A 146 2.37 -9.26 -9.21
CA GLY A 146 2.33 -10.66 -9.64
C GLY A 146 2.80 -11.62 -8.56
N VAL A 147 2.19 -12.80 -8.54
CA VAL A 147 2.52 -13.88 -7.60
C VAL A 147 3.93 -14.42 -7.92
N PRO A 148 4.79 -14.70 -6.92
CA PRO A 148 6.14 -15.23 -7.16
C PRO A 148 6.22 -16.53 -7.97
N ASP A 149 5.22 -17.41 -7.76
CA ASP A 149 5.22 -18.80 -8.25
C ASP A 149 4.23 -19.06 -9.39
N GLU A 150 3.36 -18.08 -9.67
CA GLU A 150 2.28 -18.19 -10.65
C GLU A 150 2.33 -16.99 -11.59
N HIS A 151 2.04 -17.18 -12.88
CA HIS A 151 1.98 -16.08 -13.86
C HIS A 151 0.72 -15.19 -13.69
N ALA A 152 0.12 -15.20 -12.50
CA ALA A 152 -1.05 -14.40 -12.17
C ALA A 152 -0.62 -12.99 -11.76
N PHE A 153 -1.27 -12.00 -12.34
CA PHE A 153 -1.10 -10.58 -12.00
C PHE A 153 -2.44 -9.99 -11.58
N TYR A 154 -2.41 -9.24 -10.48
CA TYR A 154 -3.55 -8.51 -9.96
C TYR A 154 -3.28 -7.01 -10.04
N SER A 155 -4.32 -6.26 -10.41
CA SER A 155 -4.32 -4.80 -10.38
C SER A 155 -4.95 -4.33 -9.08
N LEU A 156 -4.36 -3.32 -8.42
CA LEU A 156 -4.99 -2.72 -7.24
C LEU A 156 -6.32 -2.03 -7.61
N PRO A 157 -7.28 -1.98 -6.66
CA PRO A 157 -7.18 -2.49 -5.29
C PRO A 157 -7.35 -4.02 -5.20
N LEU A 158 -6.75 -4.64 -4.19
CA LEU A 158 -6.74 -6.10 -4.01
C LEU A 158 -7.73 -6.55 -2.92
N THR A 159 -8.27 -7.77 -3.05
CA THR A 159 -8.94 -8.43 -1.93
C THR A 159 -7.92 -8.93 -0.90
N GLU A 160 -8.39 -9.28 0.30
CA GLU A 160 -7.51 -9.92 1.31
C GLU A 160 -6.89 -11.21 0.77
N GLN A 161 -7.70 -12.03 0.08
CA GLN A 161 -7.23 -13.29 -0.49
C GLN A 161 -6.15 -13.07 -1.56
N GLN A 162 -6.29 -12.06 -2.42
CA GLN A 162 -5.26 -11.70 -3.39
C GLN A 162 -3.97 -11.19 -2.72
N LEU A 163 -4.08 -10.42 -1.64
CA LEU A 163 -2.90 -10.04 -0.84
C LEU A 163 -2.20 -11.27 -0.25
N ILE A 164 -2.95 -12.25 0.25
CA ILE A 164 -2.39 -13.50 0.79
C ILE A 164 -1.71 -14.32 -0.32
N GLU A 165 -2.31 -14.37 -1.51
CA GLU A 165 -1.71 -15.06 -2.66
C GLU A 165 -0.41 -14.41 -3.10
N VAL A 166 -0.32 -13.08 -3.12
CA VAL A 166 0.90 -12.38 -3.53
C VAL A 166 1.95 -12.39 -2.42
N PHE A 167 1.60 -11.98 -1.21
CA PHE A 167 2.54 -11.68 -0.12
C PHE A 167 2.55 -12.69 1.03
N GLY A 168 1.62 -13.65 1.04
CA GLY A 168 1.47 -14.63 2.11
C GLY A 168 0.54 -14.15 3.23
N LYS A 169 0.26 -15.03 4.21
CA LYS A 169 -0.63 -14.70 5.32
C LYS A 169 -0.08 -13.54 6.15
N PRO A 170 -0.94 -12.59 6.58
CA PRO A 170 -0.52 -11.48 7.42
C PRO A 170 -0.07 -11.98 8.78
N ASP A 171 0.88 -11.28 9.37
CA ASP A 171 1.23 -11.49 10.77
C ASP A 171 0.18 -10.82 11.68
N ARG A 172 -0.40 -9.70 11.20
CA ARG A 172 -1.46 -8.96 11.89
C ARG A 172 -2.47 -8.39 10.90
N LEU A 173 -3.74 -8.48 11.27
CA LEU A 173 -4.86 -7.86 10.56
C LEU A 173 -5.75 -7.14 11.57
N TYR A 174 -5.92 -5.82 11.42
CA TYR A 174 -6.67 -5.00 12.38
C TYR A 174 -7.21 -3.72 11.75
N LYS A 175 -8.16 -3.06 12.43
CA LYS A 175 -8.73 -1.78 11.98
C LYS A 175 -7.96 -0.59 12.53
N VAL A 176 -7.79 0.45 11.72
CA VAL A 176 -7.19 1.74 12.12
C VAL A 176 -8.13 2.90 11.77
N THR A 177 -8.00 3.99 12.52
CA THR A 177 -8.83 5.19 12.37
C THR A 177 -8.28 6.19 11.35
N GLU A 178 -6.98 6.16 11.10
CA GLU A 178 -6.31 7.10 10.19
C GLU A 178 -5.14 6.41 9.48
N VAL A 179 -5.03 6.62 8.18
CA VAL A 179 -3.83 6.29 7.40
C VAL A 179 -2.93 7.52 7.40
N LYS A 180 -1.81 7.45 8.11
CA LYS A 180 -0.76 8.47 8.00
C LYS A 180 0.16 8.07 6.86
N TYR A 181 0.12 8.89 5.80
CA TYR A 181 0.97 8.80 4.62
C TYR A 181 2.37 9.34 4.90
#